data_AF-A0A9D5GHJ9-F1
#
_entry.id   AF-A0A9D5GHJ9-F1
#
_cell.length_a   1.000
_cell.length_b   1.000
_cell.length_c   1.000
_cell.angle_alpha   90.00
_cell.angle_beta   90.00
_cell.angle_gamma   90.00
#
_symmetry.space_group_name_H-M   'P 1'
#
loop_
_entity.id
_entity.type
_entity.pdbx_description
1 polymer ?
#
loop_
_entity_poly.entity_id
_entity_poly.type
_entity_poly.pdbx_seq_one_letter_code
_entity_poly.pdbx_strand_id
1 'polypeptide(L)'
;TDAGHIIGSAIIELWFDKATLTFSGDVGRYGRPLLRDPSVVTRSDFVLCESTYGDRLHPPDDPQQDLGRIINAAAARKGVLVIPAFAVGRTQELLYAIGQLQRAGLIPQLKIYVDSPMAIAADAVMEDHPEGMRFDPKQRFGAGDTSFGAANVAVTQSSAESMALNAIAAGAIIISSSGMASGGRVLHHLRNRLGRQNDTICFVGFQSPGTIGAALTHGARSVLIFGRAVDVRAQTANVDGFSAHADRDELLRWFGGFENKPRVFMVHANPKAASSLAATVNQRYGMEASAARQGETVEIP
;
A
#
# COMPACT_ATOMS: atom_id res chain seq x y z
N THR A 1 -8.84 -16.47 9.74
CA THR A 1 -9.88 -15.73 8.99
C THR A 1 -9.23 -14.66 8.13
N ASP A 2 -9.95 -13.92 7.28
CA ASP A 2 -9.34 -12.93 6.34
C ASP A 2 -8.92 -11.65 7.09
N ALA A 3 -7.72 -11.12 6.81
CA ALA A 3 -7.23 -9.87 7.40
C ALA A 3 -7.54 -8.62 6.55
N GLY A 4 -8.00 -8.75 5.30
CA GLY A 4 -8.36 -7.63 4.41
C GLY A 4 -7.18 -6.78 3.93
N HIS A 5 -5.93 -7.19 4.18
CA HIS A 5 -4.74 -6.38 3.96
C HIS A 5 -4.18 -6.52 2.52
N ILE A 6 -3.93 -7.76 2.11
CA ILE A 6 -3.56 -8.15 0.73
C ILE A 6 -4.31 -9.44 0.38
N ILE A 7 -4.33 -9.84 -0.90
CA ILE A 7 -4.93 -11.12 -1.29
C ILE A 7 -4.26 -12.27 -0.50
N GLY A 8 -5.09 -13.12 0.13
CA GLY A 8 -4.61 -14.22 0.96
C GLY A 8 -4.10 -13.83 2.36
N SER A 9 -4.18 -12.55 2.76
CA SER A 9 -3.84 -12.14 4.13
C SER A 9 -4.77 -12.78 5.15
N ALA A 10 -4.23 -13.22 6.29
CA ALA A 10 -5.00 -13.96 7.28
C ALA A 10 -4.72 -13.49 8.71
N ILE A 11 -5.79 -13.44 9.49
CA ILE A 11 -5.77 -13.43 10.96
C ILE A 11 -5.66 -14.89 11.40
N ILE A 12 -4.70 -15.18 12.28
CA ILE A 12 -4.42 -16.53 12.77
C ILE A 12 -4.99 -16.66 14.18
N GLU A 13 -5.86 -17.65 14.39
CA GLU A 13 -6.38 -18.03 15.70
C GLU A 13 -5.74 -19.37 16.09
N LEU A 14 -5.13 -19.41 17.28
CA LEU A 14 -4.51 -20.60 17.86
C LEU A 14 -5.29 -21.01 19.11
N TRP A 15 -5.67 -22.28 19.17
CA TRP A 15 -6.38 -22.87 20.30
C TRP A 15 -5.43 -23.81 21.05
N PHE A 16 -5.22 -23.50 22.33
CA PHE A 16 -4.53 -24.35 23.30
C PHE A 16 -5.55 -24.94 24.26
N ASP A 17 -5.15 -25.94 25.06
CA ASP A 17 -6.06 -26.64 25.98
C ASP A 17 -6.83 -25.69 26.94
N LYS A 18 -6.24 -24.55 27.30
CA LYS A 18 -6.79 -23.60 28.29
C LYS A 18 -6.85 -22.14 27.84
N ALA A 19 -6.41 -21.84 26.62
CA ALA A 19 -6.28 -20.48 26.15
C ALA A 19 -6.37 -20.37 24.63
N THR A 20 -6.72 -19.18 24.16
CA THR A 20 -6.78 -18.82 22.75
C THR A 20 -5.90 -17.60 22.48
N LEU A 21 -5.17 -17.64 21.37
CA LEU A 21 -4.35 -16.53 20.90
C LEU A 21 -4.77 -16.14 19.48
N THR A 22 -5.11 -14.86 19.31
CA THR A 22 -5.33 -14.26 17.99
C THR A 22 -4.10 -13.44 17.60
N PHE A 23 -3.50 -13.76 16.45
CA PHE A 23 -2.47 -12.96 15.81
C PHE A 23 -3.07 -12.25 14.59
N SER A 24 -3.16 -10.93 14.62
CA SER A 24 -3.84 -10.16 13.57
C SER A 24 -3.15 -10.24 12.22
N GLY A 25 -1.82 -10.45 12.21
CA GLY A 25 -1.01 -10.05 11.05
C GLY A 25 -1.17 -8.55 10.79
N ASP A 26 -1.11 -8.15 9.54
CA ASP A 26 -1.46 -6.79 9.12
C ASP A 26 -2.97 -6.71 8.86
N VAL A 27 -3.64 -5.75 9.48
CA VAL A 27 -5.09 -5.55 9.37
C VAL A 27 -5.36 -4.55 8.26
N GLY A 28 -6.20 -4.97 7.32
CA GLY A 28 -6.64 -4.18 6.19
C GLY A 28 -7.56 -3.01 6.54
N ARG A 29 -7.64 -2.04 5.63
CA ARG A 29 -8.64 -0.98 5.69
C ARG A 29 -10.03 -1.48 5.34
N TYR A 30 -11.05 -0.84 5.90
CA TYR A 30 -12.44 -1.12 5.58
C TYR A 30 -12.86 -0.38 4.30
N GLY A 31 -13.83 -0.93 3.57
CA GLY A 31 -14.44 -0.30 2.40
C GLY A 31 -13.52 -0.16 1.18
N ARG A 32 -12.37 -0.85 1.14
CA ARG A 32 -11.49 -0.85 -0.03
C ARG A 32 -12.21 -1.41 -1.26
N PRO A 33 -11.92 -0.92 -2.47
CA PRO A 33 -12.63 -1.34 -3.67
C PRO A 33 -12.31 -2.77 -4.11
N LEU A 34 -11.09 -3.25 -3.87
CA LEU A 34 -10.65 -4.56 -4.37
C LEU A 34 -10.92 -5.70 -3.38
N LEU A 35 -10.42 -5.54 -2.15
CA LEU A 35 -10.42 -6.59 -1.13
C LEU A 35 -11.60 -6.45 -0.18
N ARG A 36 -12.01 -7.58 0.40
CA ARG A 36 -13.04 -7.62 1.45
C ARG A 36 -12.53 -6.95 2.72
N ASP A 37 -13.48 -6.56 3.57
CA ASP A 37 -13.14 -6.04 4.89
C ASP A 37 -12.46 -7.12 5.75
N PRO A 38 -11.59 -6.73 6.71
CA PRO A 38 -11.07 -7.66 7.69
C PRO A 38 -12.19 -8.41 8.40
N SER A 39 -11.97 -9.70 8.65
CA SER A 39 -12.92 -10.55 9.37
C SER A 39 -13.05 -10.08 10.83
N VAL A 40 -14.27 -10.18 11.35
CA VAL A 40 -14.55 -9.96 12.76
C VAL A 40 -14.08 -11.16 13.57
N VAL A 41 -13.29 -10.92 14.61
CA VAL A 41 -12.95 -11.92 15.63
C VAL A 41 -13.74 -11.56 16.89
N THR A 42 -14.51 -12.52 17.41
CA THR A 42 -15.43 -12.24 18.52
C THR A 42 -14.87 -12.63 19.88
N ARG A 43 -13.97 -13.60 19.97
CA ARG A 43 -13.41 -14.05 21.26
C ARG A 43 -11.95 -14.45 21.13
N SER A 44 -11.14 -14.07 22.12
CA SER A 44 -9.76 -14.54 22.30
C SER A 44 -9.31 -14.26 23.73
N ASP A 45 -8.39 -15.04 24.29
CA ASP A 45 -7.80 -14.76 25.63
C ASP A 45 -6.61 -13.80 25.49
N PHE A 46 -5.81 -14.00 24.44
CA PHE A 46 -4.67 -13.15 24.09
C PHE A 46 -4.81 -12.63 22.66
N VAL A 47 -4.36 -11.40 22.41
CA VAL A 47 -4.32 -10.81 21.07
C VAL A 47 -2.96 -10.16 20.82
N LEU A 48 -2.29 -10.56 19.75
CA LEU A 48 -1.16 -9.83 19.18
C LEU A 48 -1.68 -9.04 17.97
N CYS A 49 -1.69 -7.71 18.07
CA CYS A 49 -2.29 -6.83 17.07
C CYS A 49 -1.25 -5.90 16.45
N GLU A 50 -1.25 -5.74 15.13
CA GLU A 50 -0.46 -4.70 14.48
C GLU A 50 -0.90 -3.30 14.95
N SER A 51 0.01 -2.33 14.83
CA SER A 51 -0.26 -0.96 15.26
C SER A 51 0.40 0.08 14.36
N THR A 52 0.58 -0.25 13.07
CA THR A 52 1.37 0.55 12.11
C THR A 52 0.94 2.02 12.12
N TYR A 53 -0.38 2.27 12.17
CA TYR A 53 -1.00 3.60 12.21
C TYR A 53 -1.71 3.90 13.55
N GLY A 54 -1.29 3.24 14.64
CA GLY A 54 -1.94 3.35 15.95
C GLY A 54 -1.97 4.74 16.59
N ASP A 55 -1.19 5.71 16.09
CA ASP A 55 -1.15 7.10 16.56
C ASP A 55 -1.87 8.11 15.65
N ARG A 56 -2.44 7.69 14.52
CA ARG A 56 -2.96 8.64 13.52
C ARG A 56 -4.13 8.08 12.71
N LEU A 57 -4.80 8.99 12.01
CA LEU A 57 -5.86 8.66 11.05
C LEU A 57 -5.31 8.80 9.63
N HIS A 58 -5.90 8.07 8.69
CA HIS A 58 -5.72 8.41 7.29
C HIS A 58 -6.39 9.76 7.02
N PRO A 59 -5.86 10.58 6.09
CA PRO A 59 -6.52 11.81 5.69
C PRO A 59 -7.94 11.54 5.21
N PRO A 60 -8.89 12.46 5.45
CA PRO A 60 -10.27 12.33 4.97
C PRO A 60 -10.39 12.51 3.45
N ASP A 61 -9.34 13.03 2.81
CA ASP A 61 -9.30 13.29 1.38
C ASP A 61 -9.37 11.99 0.56
N ASP A 62 -10.03 12.07 -0.59
CA ASP A 62 -10.15 10.93 -1.51
C ASP A 62 -8.81 10.72 -2.24
N PRO A 63 -8.08 9.62 -1.97
CA PRO A 63 -6.78 9.36 -2.61
C PRO A 63 -6.88 9.26 -4.13
N GLN A 64 -8.06 8.92 -4.67
CA GLN A 64 -8.28 8.89 -6.12
C GLN A 64 -8.28 10.29 -6.73
N GLN A 65 -8.85 11.29 -6.03
CA GLN A 65 -8.84 12.68 -6.51
C GLN A 65 -7.41 13.24 -6.52
N ASP A 66 -6.64 12.95 -5.49
CA ASP A 66 -5.25 13.37 -5.37
C ASP A 66 -4.37 12.78 -6.47
N LEU A 67 -4.54 11.48 -6.72
CA LEU A 67 -3.88 10.80 -7.84
C LEU A 67 -4.27 11.44 -9.17
N GLY A 68 -5.55 11.75 -9.39
CA GLY A 68 -6.02 12.42 -10.60
C GLY A 68 -5.39 13.80 -10.80
N ARG A 69 -5.30 14.62 -9.74
CA ARG A 69 -4.62 15.92 -9.76
C ARG A 69 -3.15 15.79 -10.15
N ILE A 70 -2.44 14.81 -9.58
CA ILE A 70 -1.03 14.56 -9.87
C ILE A 70 -0.82 14.11 -11.31
N ILE A 71 -1.65 13.18 -11.81
CA ILE A 71 -1.59 12.71 -13.21
C ILE A 71 -1.80 13.87 -14.17
N ASN A 72 -2.82 14.70 -13.96
CA ASN A 72 -3.09 15.87 -14.78
C ASN A 72 -1.94 16.87 -14.78
N ALA A 73 -1.37 17.14 -13.61
CA ALA A 73 -0.23 18.04 -13.49
C ALA A 73 1.03 17.49 -14.20
N ALA A 74 1.29 16.19 -14.08
CA ALA A 74 2.41 15.53 -14.77
C ALA A 74 2.22 15.56 -16.30
N ALA A 75 1.00 15.31 -16.78
CA ALA A 75 0.64 15.39 -18.19
C ALA A 75 0.81 16.82 -18.74
N ALA A 76 0.35 17.84 -18.00
CA ALA A 76 0.49 19.24 -18.38
C ALA A 76 1.95 19.69 -18.50
N ARG A 77 2.84 19.16 -17.65
CA ARG A 77 4.30 19.37 -17.74
C ARG A 77 4.95 18.63 -18.91
N LYS A 78 4.23 17.79 -19.63
CA LYS A 78 4.75 16.93 -20.70
C LYS A 78 5.93 16.08 -20.21
N GLY A 79 5.84 15.56 -18.99
CA GLY A 79 6.81 14.64 -18.42
C GLY A 79 6.27 13.22 -18.34
N VAL A 80 7.00 12.36 -17.65
CA VAL A 80 6.55 11.04 -17.24
C VAL A 80 6.30 11.02 -15.74
N LEU A 81 5.21 10.36 -15.35
CA LEU A 81 4.90 10.05 -13.96
C LEU A 81 5.47 8.68 -13.60
N VAL A 82 6.35 8.61 -12.63
CA VAL A 82 6.81 7.34 -12.04
C VAL A 82 6.11 7.14 -10.70
N ILE A 83 5.51 5.98 -10.50
CA ILE A 83 4.85 5.59 -9.26
C ILE A 83 5.56 4.35 -8.70
N PRO A 84 6.47 4.51 -7.72
CA PRO A 84 6.97 3.40 -6.94
C PRO A 84 5.81 2.70 -6.21
N ALA A 85 5.60 1.42 -6.48
CA ALA A 85 4.48 0.66 -5.91
C ALA A 85 4.92 -0.75 -5.47
N PHE A 86 4.28 -1.28 -4.42
CA PHE A 86 4.38 -2.70 -4.10
C PHE A 86 3.66 -3.52 -5.17
N ALA A 87 4.24 -4.67 -5.51
CA ALA A 87 3.75 -5.49 -6.61
C ALA A 87 2.42 -6.16 -6.29
N VAL A 88 2.20 -6.54 -5.03
CA VAL A 88 0.98 -7.20 -4.56
C VAL A 88 0.10 -6.15 -3.85
N GLY A 89 -1.17 -6.07 -4.23
CA GLY A 89 -2.17 -5.15 -3.70
C GLY A 89 -2.06 -3.74 -4.26
N ARG A 90 -0.96 -3.02 -3.98
CA ARG A 90 -0.84 -1.58 -4.31
C ARG A 90 -0.93 -1.30 -5.81
N THR A 91 -0.22 -2.07 -6.63
CA THR A 91 -0.21 -1.88 -8.08
C THR A 91 -1.63 -2.03 -8.65
N GLN A 92 -2.37 -3.03 -8.19
CA GLN A 92 -3.73 -3.33 -8.64
C GLN A 92 -4.71 -2.23 -8.22
N GLU A 93 -4.58 -1.70 -7.00
CA GLU A 93 -5.39 -0.56 -6.56
C GLU A 93 -5.14 0.71 -7.37
N LEU A 94 -3.89 0.96 -7.75
CA LEU A 94 -3.57 2.08 -8.63
C LEU A 94 -4.22 1.90 -9.99
N LEU A 95 -4.13 0.71 -10.59
CA LEU A 95 -4.78 0.42 -11.86
C LEU A 95 -6.31 0.61 -11.75
N TYR A 96 -6.91 0.21 -10.64
CA TYR A 96 -8.32 0.45 -10.38
C TYR A 96 -8.67 1.94 -10.27
N ALA A 97 -7.94 2.70 -9.45
CA ALA A 97 -8.15 4.13 -9.30
C ALA A 97 -7.95 4.89 -10.63
N ILE A 98 -6.90 4.57 -11.38
CA ILE A 98 -6.62 5.15 -12.70
C ILE A 98 -7.74 4.81 -13.69
N GLY A 99 -8.21 3.56 -13.71
CA GLY A 99 -9.32 3.13 -14.55
C GLY A 99 -10.62 3.88 -14.28
N GLN A 100 -10.94 4.09 -13.00
CA GLN A 100 -12.10 4.88 -12.60
C GLN A 100 -11.99 6.33 -13.06
N LEU A 101 -10.82 6.95 -12.87
CA LEU A 101 -10.55 8.32 -13.35
C LEU A 101 -10.60 8.44 -14.88
N GLN A 102 -10.07 7.44 -15.61
CA GLN A 102 -10.11 7.36 -17.07
C GLN A 102 -11.56 7.29 -17.58
N ARG A 103 -12.38 6.40 -17.02
CA ARG A 103 -13.81 6.26 -17.40
C ARG A 103 -14.62 7.52 -17.09
N ALA A 104 -14.31 8.19 -15.99
CA ALA A 104 -14.95 9.45 -15.62
C ALA A 104 -14.46 10.66 -16.45
N GLY A 105 -13.46 10.48 -17.34
CA GLY A 105 -12.88 11.58 -18.11
C GLY A 105 -12.11 12.61 -17.27
N LEU A 106 -11.70 12.23 -16.05
CA LEU A 106 -11.04 13.12 -15.10
C LEU A 106 -9.53 13.21 -15.30
N ILE A 107 -8.95 12.27 -16.07
CA ILE A 107 -7.53 12.27 -16.46
C ILE A 107 -7.37 11.93 -17.95
N PRO A 108 -6.27 12.38 -18.60
CA PRO A 108 -5.97 11.99 -19.97
C PRO A 108 -5.68 10.49 -20.09
N GLN A 109 -5.92 9.96 -21.29
CA GLN A 109 -5.65 8.57 -21.67
C GLN A 109 -4.15 8.37 -21.95
N LEU A 110 -3.32 8.44 -20.90
CA LEU A 110 -1.87 8.22 -21.00
C LEU A 110 -1.54 6.73 -21.19
N LYS A 111 -0.38 6.46 -21.79
CA LYS A 111 0.16 5.10 -21.84
C LYS A 111 0.67 4.71 -20.45
N ILE A 112 0.22 3.57 -19.93
CA ILE A 112 0.60 3.07 -18.61
C ILE A 112 1.54 1.87 -18.81
N TYR A 113 2.64 1.85 -18.07
CA TYR A 113 3.58 0.74 -18.05
C TYR A 113 3.64 0.15 -16.64
N VAL A 114 3.35 -1.14 -16.52
CA VAL A 114 3.57 -1.91 -15.29
C VAL A 114 4.89 -2.64 -15.41
N ASP A 115 5.93 -2.08 -14.79
CA ASP A 115 7.29 -2.62 -14.77
C ASP A 115 7.60 -3.37 -13.48
N SER A 116 6.90 -4.49 -13.31
CA SER A 116 7.13 -5.42 -12.23
C SER A 116 6.66 -6.82 -12.63
N PRO A 117 7.57 -7.77 -12.92
CA PRO A 117 7.21 -9.17 -13.16
C PRO A 117 6.40 -9.76 -12.01
N MET A 118 6.70 -9.34 -10.78
CA MET A 118 5.97 -9.76 -9.59
C MET A 118 4.54 -9.20 -9.56
N ALA A 119 4.30 -7.98 -10.09
CA ALA A 119 2.95 -7.43 -10.14
C ALA A 119 2.11 -8.16 -11.19
N ILE A 120 2.70 -8.48 -12.34
CA ILE A 120 2.07 -9.27 -13.39
C ILE A 120 1.69 -10.67 -12.86
N ALA A 121 2.59 -11.31 -12.10
CA ALA A 121 2.29 -12.58 -11.46
C ALA A 121 1.18 -12.45 -10.39
N ALA A 122 1.17 -11.36 -9.62
CA ALA A 122 0.13 -11.09 -8.64
C ALA A 122 -1.24 -10.87 -9.29
N ASP A 123 -1.30 -10.20 -10.45
CA ASP A 123 -2.53 -10.03 -11.23
C ASP A 123 -3.14 -11.40 -11.58
N ALA A 124 -2.31 -12.34 -12.07
CA ALA A 124 -2.75 -13.69 -12.40
C ALA A 124 -3.29 -14.45 -11.17
N VAL A 125 -2.61 -14.34 -10.02
CA VAL A 125 -3.10 -14.95 -8.76
C VAL A 125 -4.44 -14.34 -8.35
N MET A 126 -4.60 -13.02 -8.42
CA MET A 126 -5.87 -12.37 -8.08
C MET A 126 -6.99 -12.76 -9.05
N GLU A 127 -6.68 -12.96 -10.33
CA GLU A 127 -7.63 -13.48 -11.33
C GLU A 127 -8.11 -14.91 -11.04
N ASP A 128 -7.26 -15.74 -10.47
CA ASP A 128 -7.59 -17.13 -10.14
C ASP A 128 -8.25 -17.28 -8.75
N HIS A 129 -8.25 -16.22 -7.94
CA HIS A 129 -8.83 -16.20 -6.59
C HIS A 129 -9.87 -15.09 -6.37
N PRO A 130 -10.96 -15.02 -7.17
CA PRO A 130 -12.01 -14.01 -7.03
C PRO A 130 -12.73 -14.06 -5.68
N GLU A 131 -12.69 -15.19 -4.96
CA GLU A 131 -13.28 -15.35 -3.63
C GLU A 131 -12.64 -14.45 -2.56
N GLY A 132 -11.41 -13.99 -2.76
CA GLY A 132 -10.75 -13.02 -1.88
C GLY A 132 -11.10 -11.56 -2.20
N MET A 133 -11.91 -11.33 -3.23
CA MET A 133 -12.20 -10.00 -3.75
C MET A 133 -13.68 -9.61 -3.61
N ARG A 134 -13.96 -8.33 -3.83
CA ARG A 134 -15.33 -7.77 -3.86
C ARG A 134 -15.99 -7.86 -5.23
N PHE A 135 -15.22 -8.09 -6.27
CA PHE A 135 -15.68 -8.29 -7.63
C PHE A 135 -14.84 -9.39 -8.29
N ASP A 136 -15.37 -9.94 -9.38
CA ASP A 136 -14.64 -10.90 -10.19
C ASP A 136 -13.76 -10.16 -11.22
N PRO A 137 -12.42 -10.17 -11.09
CA PRO A 137 -11.50 -9.50 -12.00
C PRO A 137 -11.58 -10.03 -13.45
N LYS A 138 -12.13 -11.25 -13.66
CA LYS A 138 -12.32 -11.82 -14.99
C LYS A 138 -13.50 -11.20 -15.75
N GLN A 139 -14.44 -10.54 -15.05
CA GLN A 139 -15.57 -9.87 -15.72
C GLN A 139 -15.13 -8.64 -16.53
N ARG A 140 -13.95 -8.07 -16.21
CA ARG A 140 -13.37 -6.86 -16.82
C ARG A 140 -14.30 -5.64 -16.72
N PHE A 141 -13.72 -4.44 -16.89
CA PHE A 141 -14.50 -3.19 -16.86
C PHE A 141 -14.85 -2.66 -18.25
N GLY A 142 -14.13 -3.13 -19.28
CA GLY A 142 -14.27 -2.72 -20.66
C GLY A 142 -13.40 -3.59 -21.57
N ALA A 143 -13.70 -3.58 -22.87
CA ALA A 143 -12.90 -4.30 -23.86
C ALA A 143 -11.49 -3.71 -23.95
N GLY A 144 -10.47 -4.52 -23.67
CA GLY A 144 -9.07 -4.10 -23.69
C GLY A 144 -8.55 -3.48 -22.38
N ASP A 145 -9.39 -3.35 -21.36
CA ASP A 145 -8.97 -2.92 -20.02
C ASP A 145 -8.25 -4.05 -19.26
N THR A 146 -7.41 -3.66 -18.30
CA THR A 146 -6.89 -4.62 -17.33
C THR A 146 -8.00 -5.20 -16.45
N SER A 147 -7.65 -6.21 -15.68
CA SER A 147 -8.52 -6.91 -14.71
C SER A 147 -8.98 -5.96 -13.61
N PHE A 148 -8.25 -4.87 -13.43
CA PHE A 148 -8.54 -3.78 -12.50
C PHE A 148 -9.07 -2.54 -13.22
N GLY A 149 -9.29 -2.58 -14.53
CA GLY A 149 -10.05 -1.56 -15.26
C GLY A 149 -9.25 -0.37 -15.79
N ALA A 150 -7.92 -0.39 -15.73
CA ALA A 150 -7.11 0.63 -16.41
C ALA A 150 -7.02 0.33 -17.91
N ALA A 151 -7.22 1.36 -18.73
CA ALA A 151 -7.01 1.32 -20.17
C ALA A 151 -5.56 1.68 -20.53
N ASN A 152 -5.13 1.33 -21.74
CA ASN A 152 -3.80 1.67 -22.30
C ASN A 152 -2.61 1.13 -21.50
N VAL A 153 -2.76 -0.02 -20.84
CA VAL A 153 -1.69 -0.66 -20.07
C VAL A 153 -0.79 -1.51 -20.96
N ALA A 154 0.51 -1.45 -20.73
CA ALA A 154 1.51 -2.39 -21.23
C ALA A 154 2.30 -2.96 -20.04
N VAL A 155 2.54 -4.25 -20.05
CA VAL A 155 3.33 -4.93 -19.02
C VAL A 155 4.75 -5.18 -19.53
N THR A 156 5.76 -5.03 -18.68
CA THR A 156 7.16 -5.29 -19.07
C THR A 156 7.74 -6.45 -18.29
N GLN A 157 8.11 -7.51 -19.00
CA GLN A 157 8.59 -8.76 -18.40
C GLN A 157 10.11 -8.80 -18.36
N SER A 158 10.79 -8.31 -19.41
CA SER A 158 12.24 -8.37 -19.55
C SER A 158 12.94 -7.12 -19.04
N SER A 159 14.22 -7.27 -18.68
CA SER A 159 15.08 -6.14 -18.34
C SER A 159 15.30 -5.19 -19.54
N ALA A 160 15.32 -5.72 -20.76
CA ALA A 160 15.47 -4.91 -21.98
C ALA A 160 14.28 -3.98 -22.20
N GLU A 161 13.05 -4.47 -22.01
CA GLU A 161 11.84 -3.66 -22.07
C GLU A 161 11.84 -2.58 -20.99
N SER A 162 12.13 -2.94 -19.73
CA SER A 162 12.27 -1.98 -18.62
C SER A 162 13.30 -0.89 -18.92
N MET A 163 14.46 -1.27 -19.48
CA MET A 163 15.50 -0.32 -19.87
C MET A 163 15.01 0.65 -20.94
N ALA A 164 14.28 0.16 -21.95
CA ALA A 164 13.71 0.98 -23.01
C ALA A 164 12.73 2.04 -22.48
N LEU A 165 11.99 1.76 -21.39
CA LEU A 165 11.09 2.73 -20.77
C LEU A 165 11.80 4.01 -20.29
N ASN A 166 13.11 3.97 -20.03
CA ASN A 166 13.89 5.14 -19.62
C ASN A 166 14.10 6.16 -20.76
N ALA A 167 13.95 5.71 -22.01
CA ALA A 167 14.03 6.58 -23.19
C ALA A 167 12.72 7.34 -23.46
N ILE A 168 11.60 6.97 -22.83
CA ILE A 168 10.32 7.66 -22.99
C ILE A 168 10.45 9.10 -22.48
N ALA A 169 10.19 10.05 -23.38
CA ALA A 169 10.35 11.47 -23.13
C ALA A 169 9.18 12.09 -22.34
N ALA A 170 7.93 11.70 -22.65
CA ALA A 170 6.74 12.33 -22.10
C ALA A 170 5.50 11.42 -22.24
N GLY A 171 4.42 11.76 -21.54
CA GLY A 171 3.07 11.25 -21.82
C GLY A 171 2.83 9.81 -21.35
N ALA A 172 3.56 9.37 -20.32
CA ALA A 172 3.46 8.02 -19.79
C ALA A 172 3.36 8.01 -18.25
N ILE A 173 2.75 6.95 -17.74
CA ILE A 173 2.79 6.55 -16.33
C ILE A 173 3.61 5.25 -16.26
N ILE A 174 4.60 5.19 -15.38
CA ILE A 174 5.39 3.98 -15.11
C ILE A 174 5.16 3.58 -13.65
N ILE A 175 4.51 2.45 -13.44
CA ILE A 175 4.33 1.85 -12.12
C ILE A 175 5.41 0.77 -11.97
N SER A 176 6.28 0.87 -10.97
CA SER A 176 7.42 -0.04 -10.81
C SER A 176 7.72 -0.34 -9.35
N SER A 177 8.17 -1.56 -9.08
CA SER A 177 8.56 -2.01 -7.74
C SER A 177 10.04 -1.74 -7.42
N SER A 178 10.43 -1.50 -6.16
CA SER A 178 9.63 -1.58 -4.91
C SER A 178 8.96 -0.27 -4.48
N GLY A 179 7.88 -0.36 -3.70
CA GLY A 179 7.04 0.79 -3.29
C GLY A 179 7.73 1.86 -2.45
N MET A 180 8.83 1.52 -1.77
CA MET A 180 9.64 2.47 -0.99
C MET A 180 10.92 2.91 -1.69
N ALA A 181 11.09 2.53 -2.96
CA ALA A 181 12.33 2.73 -3.71
C ALA A 181 13.57 2.22 -2.96
N SER A 182 13.45 1.06 -2.30
CA SER A 182 14.56 0.42 -1.58
C SER A 182 15.41 -0.48 -2.48
N GLY A 183 14.87 -0.87 -3.65
CA GLY A 183 15.50 -1.82 -4.56
C GLY A 183 14.66 -2.03 -5.82
N GLY A 184 15.15 -2.88 -6.71
CA GLY A 184 14.43 -3.28 -7.92
C GLY A 184 14.51 -2.29 -9.08
N ARG A 185 13.67 -2.50 -10.09
CA ARG A 185 13.69 -1.77 -11.36
C ARG A 185 13.39 -0.28 -11.19
N VAL A 186 12.60 0.09 -10.18
CA VAL A 186 12.28 1.50 -9.89
C VAL A 186 13.51 2.36 -9.66
N LEU A 187 14.60 1.82 -9.09
CA LEU A 187 15.85 2.56 -8.90
C LEU A 187 16.47 3.00 -10.23
N HIS A 188 16.33 2.20 -11.29
CA HIS A 188 16.77 2.58 -12.62
C HIS A 188 15.91 3.70 -13.19
N HIS A 189 14.59 3.65 -13.02
CA HIS A 189 13.73 4.76 -13.43
C HIS A 189 14.05 6.05 -12.67
N LEU A 190 14.22 5.98 -11.34
CA LEU A 190 14.59 7.13 -10.51
C LEU A 190 15.92 7.74 -10.97
N ARG A 191 16.96 6.92 -11.18
CA ARG A 191 18.27 7.39 -11.67
C ARG A 191 18.16 8.15 -12.99
N ASN A 192 17.30 7.72 -13.91
CA ASN A 192 17.16 8.33 -15.22
C ASN A 192 16.19 9.53 -15.26
N ARG A 193 15.34 9.69 -14.24
CA ARG A 193 14.22 10.64 -14.25
C ARG A 193 14.30 11.72 -13.19
N LEU A 194 14.93 11.49 -12.03
CA LEU A 194 15.03 12.50 -10.97
C LEU A 194 15.67 13.82 -11.43
N GLY A 195 16.60 13.77 -12.39
CA GLY A 195 17.22 14.98 -12.95
C GLY A 195 16.34 15.75 -13.96
N ARG A 196 15.16 15.24 -14.32
CA ARG A 196 14.27 15.84 -15.35
C ARG A 196 13.18 16.69 -14.69
N GLN A 197 13.19 18.00 -14.96
CA GLN A 197 12.27 18.95 -14.32
C GLN A 197 10.78 18.73 -14.65
N ASN A 198 10.49 18.13 -15.81
CA ASN A 198 9.12 17.85 -16.24
C ASN A 198 8.55 16.57 -15.62
N ASP A 199 9.42 15.63 -15.21
CA ASP A 199 9.01 14.34 -14.66
C ASP A 199 8.47 14.50 -13.24
N THR A 200 7.69 13.52 -12.80
CA THR A 200 7.08 13.49 -11.48
C THR A 200 7.27 12.12 -10.86
N ILE A 201 7.72 12.09 -9.60
CA ILE A 201 7.82 10.88 -8.80
C ILE A 201 6.73 10.95 -7.74
N CYS A 202 5.76 10.04 -7.82
CA CYS A 202 4.61 10.01 -6.91
C CYS A 202 4.69 8.78 -6.02
N PHE A 203 4.83 8.98 -4.71
CA PHE A 203 4.73 7.92 -3.72
C PHE A 203 3.27 7.76 -3.29
N VAL A 204 2.85 6.52 -2.99
CA VAL A 204 1.44 6.16 -2.77
C VAL A 204 1.28 5.24 -1.55
N GLY A 205 2.02 5.53 -0.49
CA GLY A 205 2.01 4.73 0.73
C GLY A 205 3.16 5.10 1.66
N PHE A 206 3.19 4.43 2.83
CA PHE A 206 4.17 4.68 3.87
C PHE A 206 5.61 4.52 3.36
N GLN A 207 6.47 5.45 3.79
CA GLN A 207 7.89 5.44 3.47
C GLN A 207 8.69 5.28 4.76
N SER A 208 9.27 4.09 4.95
CA SER A 208 10.06 3.80 6.14
C SER A 208 11.31 4.68 6.21
N PRO A 209 11.70 5.17 7.41
CA PRO A 209 12.94 5.91 7.61
C PRO A 209 14.15 5.15 7.03
N GLY A 210 15.06 5.89 6.39
CA GLY A 210 16.26 5.32 5.75
C GLY A 210 16.06 4.85 4.30
N THR A 211 14.84 4.88 3.77
CA THR A 211 14.58 4.58 2.35
C THR A 211 14.78 5.81 1.44
N ILE A 212 15.04 5.58 0.15
CA ILE A 212 15.09 6.67 -0.84
C ILE A 212 13.73 7.36 -0.94
N GLY A 213 12.63 6.60 -0.88
CA GLY A 213 11.29 7.16 -0.90
C GLY A 213 11.08 8.13 0.26
N ALA A 214 11.49 7.77 1.48
CA ALA A 214 11.42 8.68 2.63
C ALA A 214 12.29 9.93 2.42
N ALA A 215 13.50 9.81 1.88
CA ALA A 215 14.33 10.99 1.60
C ALA A 215 13.65 11.96 0.61
N LEU A 216 13.07 11.42 -0.47
CA LEU A 216 12.41 12.20 -1.51
C LEU A 216 11.12 12.88 -1.02
N THR A 217 10.31 12.19 -0.23
CA THR A 217 9.08 12.79 0.35
C THR A 217 9.40 13.87 1.39
N HIS A 218 10.58 13.85 2.00
CA HIS A 218 11.05 14.90 2.91
C HIS A 218 11.86 16.01 2.20
N GLY A 219 11.82 16.08 0.87
CA GLY A 219 12.40 17.19 0.10
C GLY A 219 13.92 17.12 -0.10
N ALA A 220 14.52 15.92 -0.06
CA ALA A 220 15.92 15.76 -0.40
C ALA A 220 16.22 16.30 -1.80
N ARG A 221 17.25 17.14 -1.91
CA ARG A 221 17.71 17.73 -3.19
C ARG A 221 18.67 16.81 -3.97
N SER A 222 19.19 15.79 -3.32
CA SER A 222 20.04 14.76 -3.92
C SER A 222 19.86 13.45 -3.14
N VAL A 223 19.93 12.32 -3.85
CA VAL A 223 19.87 10.97 -3.27
C VAL A 223 20.96 10.09 -3.86
N LEU A 224 21.41 9.08 -3.10
CA LEU A 224 22.40 8.12 -3.56
C LEU A 224 21.72 6.91 -4.20
N ILE A 225 21.95 6.68 -5.49
CA ILE A 225 21.42 5.53 -6.23
C ILE A 225 22.58 4.80 -6.91
N PHE A 226 22.77 3.51 -6.62
CA PHE A 226 23.90 2.70 -7.10
C PHE A 226 25.27 3.35 -6.83
N GLY A 227 25.44 3.93 -5.65
CA GLY A 227 26.68 4.59 -5.25
C GLY A 227 26.96 5.92 -5.95
N ARG A 228 26.00 6.48 -6.70
CA ARG A 228 26.13 7.78 -7.38
C ARG A 228 25.09 8.76 -6.86
N ALA A 229 25.52 9.99 -6.62
CA ALA A 229 24.62 11.08 -6.28
C ALA A 229 23.77 11.45 -7.50
N VAL A 230 22.46 11.59 -7.30
CA VAL A 230 21.49 11.98 -8.33
C VAL A 230 20.75 13.21 -7.83
N ASP A 231 20.84 14.31 -8.59
CA ASP A 231 20.11 15.54 -8.31
C ASP A 231 18.60 15.33 -8.46
N VAL A 232 17.84 15.88 -7.52
CA VAL A 232 16.37 15.87 -7.54
C VAL A 232 15.88 17.19 -8.12
N ARG A 233 15.51 17.15 -9.39
CA ARG A 233 14.91 18.26 -10.15
C ARG A 233 13.48 17.97 -10.58
N ALA A 234 13.10 16.70 -10.64
CA ALA A 234 11.75 16.24 -10.84
C ALA A 234 10.83 16.67 -9.69
N GLN A 235 9.53 16.77 -9.97
CA GLN A 235 8.54 17.02 -8.93
C GLN A 235 8.39 15.76 -8.07
N THR A 236 8.39 15.92 -6.75
CA THR A 236 8.02 14.85 -5.82
C THR A 236 6.61 15.09 -5.32
N ALA A 237 5.80 14.03 -5.33
CA ALA A 237 4.44 14.05 -4.82
C ALA A 237 4.21 12.84 -3.93
N ASN A 238 3.26 12.97 -3.01
CA ASN A 238 2.82 11.88 -2.16
C ASN A 238 1.29 11.87 -2.15
N VAL A 239 0.71 10.68 -2.34
CA VAL A 239 -0.72 10.44 -2.12
C VAL A 239 -0.86 9.60 -0.86
N ASP A 240 -1.33 10.25 0.18
CA ASP A 240 -1.74 9.59 1.40
C ASP A 240 -3.09 8.90 1.18
N GLY A 241 -3.45 7.92 2.02
CA GLY A 241 -4.74 7.24 1.92
C GLY A 241 -4.78 6.03 0.99
N PHE A 242 -3.74 5.76 0.19
CA PHE A 242 -3.64 4.47 -0.47
C PHE A 242 -3.27 3.35 0.51
N SER A 243 -2.61 3.63 1.65
CA SER A 243 -2.10 2.61 2.60
C SER A 243 -2.98 1.37 2.79
N ALA A 244 -2.36 0.18 2.80
CA ALA A 244 -3.08 -1.08 2.95
C ALA A 244 -3.42 -1.41 4.42
N HIS A 245 -2.84 -0.68 5.38
CA HIS A 245 -3.06 -0.89 6.81
C HIS A 245 -4.21 -0.03 7.32
N ALA A 246 -5.02 -0.61 8.21
CA ALA A 246 -6.00 0.07 9.02
C ALA A 246 -5.35 1.24 9.80
N ASP A 247 -6.01 2.39 9.81
CA ASP A 247 -5.65 3.45 10.76
C ASP A 247 -6.11 3.15 12.19
N ARG A 248 -5.83 4.08 13.12
CA ARG A 248 -6.23 3.94 14.51
C ARG A 248 -7.72 3.65 14.67
N ASP A 249 -8.61 4.35 13.97
CA ASP A 249 -10.05 4.21 14.19
C ASP A 249 -10.59 2.93 13.52
N GLU A 250 -10.00 2.52 12.40
CA GLU A 250 -10.25 1.21 11.78
C GLU A 250 -9.79 0.05 12.67
N LEU A 251 -8.62 0.16 13.32
CA LEU A 251 -8.15 -0.82 14.31
C LEU A 251 -9.06 -0.84 15.54
N LEU A 252 -9.49 0.32 16.03
CA LEU A 252 -10.47 0.39 17.12
C LEU A 252 -11.81 -0.24 16.72
N ARG A 253 -12.25 -0.09 15.48
CA ARG A 253 -13.44 -0.79 14.96
C ARG A 253 -13.24 -2.30 15.02
N TRP A 254 -12.07 -2.80 14.61
CA TRP A 254 -11.74 -4.22 14.67
C TRP A 254 -11.76 -4.75 16.13
N PHE A 255 -11.16 -4.03 17.07
CA PHE A 255 -11.24 -4.35 18.51
C PHE A 255 -12.67 -4.34 19.07
N GLY A 256 -13.57 -3.55 18.49
CA GLY A 256 -14.99 -3.53 18.87
C GLY A 256 -15.74 -4.83 18.54
N GLY A 257 -15.12 -5.75 17.79
CA GLY A 257 -15.68 -7.07 17.50
C GLY A 257 -15.61 -8.06 18.67
N PHE A 258 -14.71 -7.84 19.63
CA PHE A 258 -14.53 -8.77 20.76
C PHE A 258 -15.65 -8.64 21.79
N GLU A 259 -16.25 -9.78 22.15
CA GLU A 259 -17.29 -9.93 23.17
C GLU A 259 -16.70 -10.09 24.58
N ASN A 260 -15.43 -10.52 24.67
CA ASN A 260 -14.67 -10.58 25.93
C ASN A 260 -13.53 -9.55 25.94
N LYS A 261 -12.77 -9.53 27.05
CA LYS A 261 -11.65 -8.60 27.25
C LYS A 261 -10.31 -9.35 27.18
N PRO A 262 -9.74 -9.56 25.99
CA PRO A 262 -8.44 -10.20 25.87
C PRO A 262 -7.33 -9.35 26.51
N ARG A 263 -6.22 -10.02 26.83
CA ARG A 263 -4.94 -9.35 27.04
C ARG A 263 -4.29 -9.07 25.69
N VAL A 264 -3.94 -7.81 25.42
CA VAL A 264 -3.56 -7.33 24.09
C VAL A 264 -2.11 -6.84 24.08
N PHE A 265 -1.36 -7.25 23.05
CA PHE A 265 0.00 -6.83 22.80
C PHE A 265 0.09 -6.14 21.43
N MET A 266 0.41 -4.84 21.43
CA MET A 266 0.60 -4.07 20.22
C MET A 266 2.00 -4.34 19.65
N VAL A 267 2.03 -4.79 18.40
CA VAL A 267 3.24 -5.15 17.64
C VAL A 267 3.28 -4.40 16.30
N HIS A 268 4.33 -4.62 15.51
CA HIS A 268 4.47 -4.11 14.14
C HIS A 268 4.26 -2.58 14.02
N ALA A 269 4.94 -1.80 14.87
CA ALA A 269 4.89 -0.35 14.81
C ALA A 269 6.08 0.32 15.47
N ASN A 270 6.19 1.63 15.28
CA ASN A 270 7.08 2.44 16.10
C ASN A 270 6.55 2.53 17.55
N PRO A 271 7.41 2.82 18.55
CA PRO A 271 7.00 2.83 19.97
C PRO A 271 5.86 3.78 20.32
N LYS A 272 5.76 4.91 19.60
CA LYS A 272 4.71 5.92 19.83
C LYS A 272 3.34 5.39 19.37
N ALA A 273 3.27 4.81 18.17
CA ALA A 273 2.05 4.24 17.61
C ALA A 273 1.52 3.08 18.44
N ALA A 274 2.40 2.15 18.85
CA ALA A 274 2.03 1.03 19.71
C ALA A 274 1.49 1.51 21.08
N SER A 275 2.21 2.42 21.75
CA SER A 275 1.79 2.96 23.05
C SER A 275 0.47 3.74 22.97
N SER A 276 0.30 4.54 21.91
CA SER A 276 -0.92 5.34 21.68
C SER A 276 -2.15 4.45 21.50
N LEU A 277 -2.04 3.41 20.67
CA LEU A 277 -3.16 2.49 20.43
C LEU A 277 -3.48 1.67 21.67
N ALA A 278 -2.47 1.16 22.37
CA ALA A 278 -2.64 0.44 23.63
C ALA A 278 -3.43 1.29 24.64
N ALA A 279 -3.01 2.53 24.89
CA ALA A 279 -3.71 3.44 25.81
C ALA A 279 -5.18 3.66 25.41
N THR A 280 -5.44 3.84 24.11
CA THR A 280 -6.79 4.07 23.59
C THR A 280 -7.68 2.83 23.75
N VAL A 281 -7.13 1.63 23.50
CA VAL A 281 -7.84 0.35 23.67
C VAL A 281 -8.16 0.08 25.15
N ASN A 282 -7.21 0.34 26.06
CA ASN A 282 -7.47 0.25 27.51
C ASN A 282 -8.63 1.18 27.91
N GLN A 283 -8.59 2.44 27.48
CA GLN A 283 -9.59 3.44 27.83
C GLN A 283 -10.97 3.12 27.26
N ARG A 284 -11.05 2.72 25.99
CA ARG A 284 -12.31 2.54 25.25
C ARG A 284 -13.00 1.22 25.54
N TYR A 285 -12.22 0.14 25.67
CA TYR A 285 -12.75 -1.23 25.77
C TYR A 285 -12.48 -1.89 27.13
N GLY A 286 -11.64 -1.28 27.97
CA GLY A 286 -11.27 -1.84 29.28
C GLY A 286 -10.52 -3.16 29.17
N MET A 287 -9.82 -3.38 28.06
CA MET A 287 -8.91 -4.52 27.83
C MET A 287 -7.54 -4.22 28.44
N GLU A 288 -6.79 -5.25 28.87
CA GLU A 288 -5.40 -5.07 29.31
C GLU A 288 -4.48 -5.00 28.09
N ALA A 289 -4.22 -3.80 27.57
CA ALA A 289 -3.38 -3.62 26.37
C ALA A 289 -2.03 -2.96 26.68
N SER A 290 -0.96 -3.45 26.05
CA SER A 290 0.39 -2.88 26.19
C SER A 290 1.17 -2.89 24.87
N ALA A 291 2.19 -2.07 24.76
CA ALA A 291 3.14 -2.13 23.65
C ALA A 291 4.18 -3.23 23.93
N ALA A 292 4.29 -4.20 23.03
CA ALA A 292 5.25 -5.29 23.18
C ALA A 292 6.68 -4.80 22.96
N ARG A 293 7.62 -5.36 23.72
CA ARG A 293 9.06 -5.10 23.55
C ARG A 293 9.74 -6.25 22.82
N GLN A 294 10.76 -5.93 22.03
CA GLN A 294 11.55 -6.95 21.36
C GLN A 294 12.22 -7.86 22.39
N GLY A 295 12.02 -9.18 22.25
CA GLY A 295 12.55 -10.18 23.18
C GLY A 295 11.72 -10.39 24.45
N GLU A 296 10.60 -9.65 24.61
CA GLU A 296 9.66 -9.90 25.69
C GLU A 296 9.00 -11.28 25.54
N THR A 297 8.86 -11.98 26.66
CA THR A 297 8.22 -13.30 26.73
C THR A 297 6.99 -13.21 27.61
N VAL A 298 5.90 -13.83 27.17
CA VAL A 298 4.63 -13.91 27.89
C VAL A 298 4.23 -15.37 27.97
N GLU A 299 3.91 -15.85 29.17
CA GLU A 299 3.38 -17.19 29.37
C GLU A 299 1.88 -17.23 29.06
N ILE A 300 1.47 -18.24 28.28
CA ILE A 300 0.07 -18.55 27.97
C ILE A 300 -0.30 -19.82 28.78
N PRO A 301 -1.34 -19.78 29.63
CA PRO A 301 -1.73 -20.88 30.53
C PRO A 301 -2.20 -22.18 29.85
#